data_AF-A3F9E3-F1
#
_entry.id   AF-A3F9E3-F1
#
_cell.length_a   1.000
_cell.length_b   1.000
_cell.length_c   1.000
_cell.angle_alpha   90.00
_cell.angle_beta   90.00
_cell.angle_gamma   90.00
#
_symmetry.space_group_name_H-M   'P 1'
#
loop_
_entity.id
_entity.type
_entity.pdbx_description
1 polymer ?
#
loop_
_entity_poly.entity_id
_entity_poly.type
_entity_poly.pdbx_seq_one_letter_code
_entity_poly.pdbx_strand_id
1 'polypeptide(L)'
;MSGRGKGKAKGTKSKSRSSRAGLQSPVGRIHRLLRKGNYAERVGAGAPVYLAAVLEYLSAEILELAGNAARDNKKTRIIPRHLQLAVRN
;
A
#
# COMPACT_ATOMS: atom_id res chain seq x y z
N MET A 1 25.67 -24.57 28.09
CA MET A 1 24.39 -24.98 27.47
C MET A 1 23.91 -23.86 26.56
N SER A 2 24.22 -23.93 25.26
CA SER A 2 23.84 -22.89 24.30
C SER A 2 22.34 -22.99 23.99
N GLY A 3 21.62 -21.91 24.28
CA GLY A 3 20.19 -21.80 24.02
C GLY A 3 19.88 -22.05 22.55
N ARG A 4 19.15 -23.13 22.30
CA ARG A 4 18.66 -23.54 20.98
C ARG A 4 17.74 -22.44 20.46
N GLY A 5 18.27 -21.56 19.61
CA GLY A 5 17.50 -20.54 18.93
C GLY A 5 16.29 -21.18 18.26
N LYS A 6 15.12 -20.55 18.35
CA LYS A 6 13.86 -21.01 17.75
C LYS A 6 14.05 -21.30 16.27
N GLY A 7 14.43 -22.54 15.94
CA GLY A 7 14.44 -23.07 14.59
C GLY A 7 13.02 -22.99 14.07
N LYS A 8 12.85 -22.41 12.89
CA LYS A 8 11.55 -22.25 12.23
C LYS A 8 10.81 -23.59 12.23
N ALA A 9 9.71 -23.68 12.97
CA ALA A 9 8.76 -24.77 12.81
C ALA A 9 8.35 -24.82 11.34
N LYS A 10 8.64 -25.94 10.67
CA LYS A 10 8.14 -26.25 9.33
C LYS A 10 6.60 -26.20 9.41
N GLY A 11 5.96 -25.27 8.70
CA GLY A 11 4.54 -25.45 8.36
C GLY A 11 3.53 -24.34 8.67
N THR A 12 3.91 -23.09 9.00
CA THR A 12 2.91 -21.99 8.98
C THR A 12 3.10 -21.10 7.75
N LYS A 13 2.03 -20.87 6.98
CA LYS A 13 2.04 -19.91 5.87
C LYS A 13 2.46 -18.55 6.42
N SER A 14 3.61 -18.05 5.98
CA SER A 14 4.11 -16.74 6.40
C SER A 14 3.13 -15.65 5.98
N LYS A 15 2.52 -14.95 6.94
CA LYS A 15 1.69 -13.77 6.66
C LYS A 15 2.56 -12.67 6.05
N SER A 16 2.10 -12.07 4.95
CA SER A 16 2.77 -10.94 4.31
C SER A 16 2.79 -9.72 5.22
N ARG A 17 3.74 -8.80 5.01
CA ARG A 17 3.81 -7.54 5.77
C ARG A 17 2.55 -6.68 5.57
N SER A 18 1.98 -6.67 4.36
CA SER A 18 0.71 -5.99 4.07
C SER A 18 -0.44 -6.59 4.87
N SER A 19 -0.60 -7.92 4.87
CA SER A 19 -1.66 -8.59 5.64
C SER A 19 -1.53 -8.37 7.14
N ARG A 20 -0.30 -8.31 7.68
CA ARG A 20 -0.07 -7.98 9.10
C ARG A 20 -0.40 -6.53 9.43
N ALA A 21 -0.23 -5.62 8.47
CA ALA A 21 -0.52 -4.20 8.63
C ALA A 21 -1.97 -3.83 8.30
N GLY A 22 -2.78 -4.77 7.80
CA GLY A 22 -4.17 -4.50 7.38
C GLY A 22 -4.28 -3.67 6.10
N LEU A 23 -3.26 -3.66 5.25
CA LEU A 23 -3.20 -2.84 4.04
C LEU A 23 -3.39 -3.67 2.77
N GLN A 24 -4.12 -3.14 1.79
CA GLN A 24 -4.19 -3.69 0.42
C GLN A 24 -2.89 -3.42 -0.35
N SER A 25 -2.23 -2.30 -0.04
CA SER A 25 -1.01 -1.84 -0.69
C SER A 25 0.19 -2.73 -0.37
N PRO A 26 1.13 -2.90 -1.32
CA PRO A 26 2.24 -3.84 -1.18
C PRO A 26 3.41 -3.24 -0.36
N VAL A 27 3.33 -3.30 0.98
CA VAL A 27 4.39 -2.90 1.93
C VAL A 27 5.75 -3.48 1.55
N GLY A 28 5.78 -4.74 1.11
CA GLY A 28 7.00 -5.42 0.71
C GLY A 28 7.70 -4.76 -0.49
N ARG A 29 6.91 -4.37 -1.49
CA ARG A 29 7.37 -3.70 -2.71
C ARG A 29 7.83 -2.28 -2.39
N ILE A 30 7.08 -1.55 -1.58
CA ILE A 30 7.42 -0.18 -1.17
C ILE A 30 8.75 -0.16 -0.42
N HIS A 31 9.00 -1.10 0.49
CA HIS A 31 10.30 -1.21 1.15
C HIS A 31 11.46 -1.39 0.14
N ARG A 32 11.28 -2.26 -0.87
CA ARG A 32 12.29 -2.47 -1.92
C ARG A 32 12.52 -1.21 -2.75
N LEU A 33 11.47 -0.47 -3.08
CA LEU A 33 11.57 0.79 -3.83
C LEU A 33 12.27 1.88 -3.01
N LEU A 34 11.98 2.00 -1.72
CA LEU A 34 12.68 2.93 -0.82
C LEU A 34 14.18 2.64 -0.76
N ARG A 35 14.58 1.36 -0.68
CA ARG A 35 15.99 0.94 -0.71
C ARG A 35 16.65 1.21 -2.06
N LYS A 36 15.95 0.94 -3.17
CA LYS A 36 16.45 1.19 -4.52
C LYS A 36 16.59 2.68 -4.84
N GLY A 37 15.74 3.52 -4.25
CA GLY A 37 15.74 4.97 -4.46
C GLY A 37 16.88 5.72 -3.76
N ASN A 38 17.72 5.04 -2.97
CA ASN A 38 18.85 5.64 -2.26
C ASN A 38 18.47 6.86 -1.38
N TYR A 39 17.25 6.89 -0.83
CA TYR A 39 16.78 7.99 0.01
C TYR A 39 17.53 8.10 1.35
N ALA A 40 18.06 6.97 1.85
CA ALA A 40 18.86 6.88 3.06
C ALA A 40 19.68 5.57 3.06
N GLU A 41 20.77 5.52 3.81
CA GLU A 41 21.60 4.32 3.99
C GLU A 41 20.78 3.16 4.59
N ARG A 42 19.90 3.46 5.54
CA ARG A 42 19.03 2.50 6.22
C ARG A 42 17.58 2.94 6.11
N VAL A 43 16.69 1.99 5.90
CA VAL A 43 15.23 2.21 5.91
C VAL A 43 14.64 1.46 7.09
N GLY A 44 14.01 2.18 8.01
CA GLY A 44 13.35 1.60 9.18
C GLY A 44 12.17 0.69 8.79
N ALA A 45 11.89 -0.33 9.59
CA ALA A 45 10.87 -1.33 9.26
C ALA A 45 9.43 -0.76 9.17
N GLY A 46 9.15 0.32 9.92
CA GLY A 46 7.85 1.01 9.91
C GLY A 46 7.66 1.98 8.74
N ALA A 47 8.74 2.53 8.18
CA ALA A 47 8.67 3.48 7.05
C ALA A 47 7.85 2.97 5.85
N PRO A 48 8.07 1.74 5.33
CA PRO A 48 7.27 1.23 4.22
C PRO A 48 5.82 0.91 4.60
N VAL A 49 5.50 0.71 5.89
CA VAL A 49 4.13 0.50 6.35
C VAL A 49 3.37 1.82 6.32
N TYR A 50 3.98 2.87 6.90
CA TYR A 50 3.38 4.20 6.93
C TYR A 50 3.16 4.74 5.52
N LEU A 51 4.19 4.69 4.66
CA LEU A 51 4.06 5.15 3.27
C LEU A 51 3.02 4.33 2.49
N ALA A 52 2.94 3.01 2.71
CA ALA A 52 1.91 2.19 2.07
C ALA A 52 0.50 2.61 2.48
N ALA A 53 0.29 2.90 3.77
CA ALA A 53 -1.01 3.35 4.28
C ALA A 53 -1.41 4.71 3.69
N VAL A 54 -0.46 5.66 3.62
CA VAL A 54 -0.72 6.99 3.02
C VAL A 54 -1.05 6.88 1.53
N LEU A 55 -0.29 6.08 0.77
CA LEU A 55 -0.57 5.88 -0.66
C LEU A 55 -1.93 5.19 -0.89
N GLU A 56 -2.29 4.24 -0.03
CA GLU A 56 -3.60 3.56 -0.07
C GLU A 56 -4.74 4.52 0.21
N TYR A 57 -4.61 5.34 1.26
CA TYR A 57 -5.58 6.35 1.63
C TYR A 57 -5.81 7.35 0.49
N LEU A 58 -4.73 7.95 -0.04
CA LEU A 58 -4.85 8.92 -1.13
C LEU A 58 -5.45 8.30 -2.40
N SER A 59 -5.11 7.05 -2.71
CA SER A 59 -5.70 6.33 -3.84
C SER A 59 -7.19 6.09 -3.62
N ALA A 60 -7.60 5.68 -2.41
CA ALA A 60 -9.00 5.47 -2.06
C ALA A 60 -9.81 6.76 -2.17
N GLU A 61 -9.29 7.87 -1.65
CA GLU A 61 -9.94 9.20 -1.71
C GLU A 61 -10.20 9.64 -3.16
N ILE A 62 -9.17 9.57 -4.01
CA ILE A 62 -9.30 9.94 -5.43
C ILE A 62 -10.27 9.01 -6.16
N LEU A 63 -10.24 7.70 -5.87
CA LEU A 63 -11.14 6.74 -6.50
C LEU A 63 -12.60 6.89 -6.05
N GLU A 64 -12.83 7.26 -4.80
CA GLU A 64 -14.17 7.55 -4.27
C GLU A 64 -14.78 8.74 -5.02
N LEU A 65 -14.07 9.87 -5.06
CA LEU A 65 -14.51 11.07 -5.78
C LEU A 65 -14.67 10.83 -7.28
N ALA A 66 -13.73 10.11 -7.91
CA ALA A 66 -13.83 9.77 -9.34
C ALA A 66 -14.95 8.76 -9.63
N GLY A 67 -15.27 7.88 -8.68
CA GLY A 67 -16.40 6.96 -8.74
C GLY A 67 -17.72 7.72 -8.69
N ASN A 68 -17.84 8.71 -7.81
CA ASN A 68 -18.99 9.60 -7.72
C ASN A 68 -19.16 10.41 -9.01
N ALA A 69 -18.08 11.02 -9.52
CA ALA A 69 -18.11 11.72 -10.81
C ALA A 69 -18.50 10.80 -11.99
N ALA A 70 -18.11 9.51 -11.97
CA ALA A 70 -18.54 8.55 -12.97
C ALA A 70 -20.05 8.27 -12.89
N ARG A 71 -20.55 8.06 -11.66
CA ARG A 71 -21.96 7.81 -11.37
C ARG A 71 -22.84 8.99 -11.80
N ASP A 72 -22.42 10.22 -11.51
CA ASP A 72 -23.15 11.44 -11.89
C ASP A 72 -23.22 11.59 -13.42
N ASN A 73 -22.18 11.15 -14.13
CA ASN A 73 -22.16 11.08 -15.59
C ASN A 73 -22.86 9.84 -16.16
N LYS A 74 -23.59 9.08 -15.33
CA LYS A 74 -24.32 7.84 -15.69
C LYS A 74 -23.39 6.77 -16.29
N LYS A 75 -22.14 6.69 -15.84
CA LYS A 75 -21.14 5.71 -16.27
C LYS A 75 -20.76 4.80 -15.11
N THR A 76 -20.55 3.51 -15.40
CA THR A 76 -20.09 2.52 -14.42
C THR A 76 -18.57 2.36 -14.38
N ARG A 77 -17.85 2.93 -15.34
CA ARG A 77 -16.38 2.87 -15.45
C ARG A 77 -15.76 4.23 -15.25
N ILE A 78 -14.75 4.30 -14.37
CA ILE A 78 -13.89 5.49 -14.20
C ILE A 78 -13.02 5.65 -15.45
N ILE A 79 -12.98 6.88 -16.00
CA ILE A 79 -12.12 7.28 -17.13
C ILE A 79 -11.29 8.52 -16.73
N PRO A 80 -10.26 8.91 -17.50
CA PRO A 80 -9.42 10.06 -17.16
C PRO A 80 -10.19 11.37 -16.88
N ARG A 81 -11.33 11.60 -17.55
CA ARG A 81 -12.19 12.76 -17.27
C ARG A 81 -12.75 12.77 -15.85
N HIS A 82 -13.13 11.63 -15.30
CA HIS A 82 -13.66 11.55 -13.93
C HIS A 82 -12.57 11.80 -12.89
N LEU A 83 -11.34 11.32 -13.14
CA LEU A 83 -10.17 11.64 -12.31
C LEU A 83 -9.90 13.14 -12.33
N GLN A 84 -9.95 13.76 -13.51
CA GLN A 84 -9.76 15.21 -13.64
C GLN A 84 -10.79 16.02 -12.86
N LEU A 85 -12.06 15.61 -12.89
CA LEU A 85 -13.13 16.25 -12.13
C LEU A 85 -12.92 16.07 -10.62
N ALA A 86 -12.57 14.87 -10.18
CA ALA A 86 -12.31 14.57 -8.77
C ALA A 86 -11.13 15.35 -8.17
N VAL A 87 -10.11 15.68 -8.98
CA VAL A 87 -8.91 16.41 -8.50
C VAL A 87 -9.09 17.93 -8.52
N ARG A 88 -9.99 18.45 -9.37
CA ARG A 88 -10.17 19.90 -9.57
C ARG A 88 -11.34 20.52 -8.83
N ASN A 89 -12.28 19.69 -8.38
CA ASN A 89 -13.44 20.09 -7.60
C ASN A 89 -13.16 19.88 -6.11
#